data_AF-A0A934BWB5-F1
#
_entry.id   AF-A0A934BWB5-F1
#
_cell.length_a   1.000
_cell.length_b   1.000
_cell.length_c   1.000
_cell.angle_alpha   90.00
_cell.angle_beta   90.00
_cell.angle_gamma   90.00
#
_symmetry.space_group_name_H-M   'P 1'
#
loop_
_entity.id
_entity.type
_entity.pdbx_description
1 polymer ?
#
loop_
_entity_poly.entity_id
_entity_poly.type
_entity_poly.pdbx_seq_one_letter_code
_entity_poly.pdbx_strand_id
1 'polypeptide(L)'
;MSWLFSRDDLEKTRFESALAASEAEWARLRPADTPPAWAVAARSLLDAARAAAGKKDGLQQAWMHLGEARRELLGGAPPAELTQRAIELRTESDAKLDGWRREAVRKLLNDDLLKRAAAELREGHAGRPPVPELGTALQNATKIMNERHNCVHLGVQLASAQLTVIVAVLAAQVVALLLVLWRLDGCGCTGDGTAGELLAVALMGGIGACVSAVFQLSRLGRTKLPDQLLQYSVTFARPLVGVASALFLYWFVRSGVFSLVDAEKLTRALALALGFAAGFSEKLVIQTVAAVRSKTGEEPKS
;
A
#
# COMPACT_ATOMS: atom_id res chain seq x y z
N MET A 1 23.35 2.32 17.25
CA MET A 1 22.72 1.92 15.97
C MET A 1 22.49 0.41 15.92
N SER A 2 21.74 -0.16 16.89
CA SER A 2 21.46 -1.62 17.00
C SER A 2 19.96 -1.93 16.88
N TRP A 3 19.14 -0.93 16.57
CA TRP A 3 17.68 -1.04 16.42
C TRP A 3 17.24 -1.33 14.97
N LEU A 4 18.21 -1.55 14.07
CA LEU A 4 18.02 -2.04 12.71
C LEU A 4 18.28 -3.55 12.68
N PHE A 5 17.73 -4.32 13.63
CA PHE A 5 17.29 -5.66 13.22
C PHE A 5 16.26 -5.40 12.14
N SER A 6 16.62 -5.69 10.89
CA SER A 6 15.84 -5.27 9.75
C SER A 6 14.45 -5.88 9.93
N ARG A 7 13.40 -5.12 9.66
CA ARG A 7 12.05 -5.66 9.56
C ARG A 7 12.02 -6.93 8.68
N ASP A 8 12.92 -6.99 7.71
CA ASP A 8 13.15 -8.14 6.83
C ASP A 8 13.59 -9.39 7.59
N ASP A 9 14.42 -9.27 8.63
CA ASP A 9 14.87 -10.42 9.44
C ASP A 9 13.69 -11.04 10.20
N LEU A 10 12.85 -10.21 10.81
CA LEU A 10 11.65 -10.67 11.50
C LEU A 10 10.65 -11.31 10.53
N GLU A 11 10.42 -10.69 9.36
CA GLU A 11 9.53 -11.24 8.34
C GLU A 11 10.07 -12.57 7.80
N LYS A 12 11.39 -12.70 7.64
CA LYS A 12 12.05 -13.94 7.24
C LYS A 12 11.91 -15.04 8.30
N THR A 13 12.15 -14.76 9.58
CA THR A 13 11.96 -15.74 10.65
C THR A 13 10.50 -16.20 10.75
N ARG A 14 9.54 -15.28 10.57
CA ARG A 14 8.11 -15.62 10.52
C ARG A 14 7.79 -16.52 9.34
N PHE A 15 8.36 -16.23 8.17
CA PHE A 15 8.20 -17.05 6.98
C PHE A 15 8.80 -18.45 7.19
N GLU A 16 10.02 -18.56 7.69
CA GLU A 16 10.69 -19.84 7.96
C GLU A 16 9.89 -20.70 8.94
N SER A 17 9.36 -20.09 10.01
CA SER A 17 8.47 -20.78 10.96
C SER A 17 7.19 -21.27 10.28
N ALA A 18 6.58 -20.43 9.43
CA ALA A 18 5.36 -20.77 8.71
C ALA A 18 5.58 -21.86 7.64
N LEU A 19 6.74 -21.84 6.98
CA LEU A 19 7.18 -22.87 6.04
C LEU A 19 7.36 -24.20 6.76
N ALA A 20 8.15 -24.23 7.84
CA ALA A 20 8.39 -25.43 8.64
C ALA A 20 7.09 -26.06 9.15
N ALA A 21 6.13 -25.26 9.63
CA ALA A 21 4.81 -25.74 10.03
C ALA A 21 4.04 -26.40 8.88
N SER A 22 4.11 -25.82 7.67
CA SER A 22 3.41 -26.34 6.49
C SER A 22 4.10 -27.61 5.94
N GLU A 23 5.41 -27.72 6.09
CA GLU A 23 6.15 -28.95 5.75
C GLU A 23 5.84 -30.09 6.72
N ALA A 24 5.72 -29.81 8.01
CA ALA A 24 5.29 -30.77 9.00
C ALA A 24 3.85 -31.25 8.74
N GLU A 25 2.96 -30.33 8.34
CA GLU A 25 1.59 -30.66 7.95
C GLU A 25 1.57 -31.54 6.68
N TRP A 26 2.33 -31.19 5.65
CA TRP A 26 2.48 -32.02 4.44
C TRP A 26 2.98 -33.43 4.79
N ALA A 27 3.99 -33.53 5.67
CA ALA A 27 4.53 -34.81 6.11
C ALA A 27 3.49 -35.65 6.87
N ARG A 28 2.66 -35.02 7.71
CA ARG A 28 1.55 -35.68 8.43
C ARG A 28 0.46 -36.21 7.49
N LEU A 29 0.13 -35.44 6.44
CA LEU A 29 -0.94 -35.79 5.50
C LEU A 29 -0.46 -36.72 4.36
N ARG A 30 0.85 -36.96 4.27
CA ARG A 30 1.46 -37.74 3.19
C ARG A 30 0.87 -39.17 3.18
N PRO A 31 0.21 -39.59 2.09
CA PRO A 31 -0.24 -40.97 1.94
C PRO A 31 0.91 -41.90 1.52
N ALA A 32 0.69 -43.21 1.69
CA ALA A 32 1.63 -44.26 1.31
C ALA A 32 1.81 -44.36 -0.22
N ASP A 33 2.88 -45.04 -0.64
CA ASP A 33 3.36 -45.48 -1.96
C ASP A 33 3.17 -44.58 -3.21
N THR A 34 1.99 -44.01 -3.46
CA THR A 34 1.73 -43.09 -4.58
C THR A 34 1.08 -41.80 -4.09
N PRO A 35 1.81 -40.65 -4.10
CA PRO A 35 1.25 -39.39 -3.64
C PRO A 35 0.15 -38.88 -4.59
N PRO A 36 -1.00 -38.44 -4.07
CA PRO A 36 -2.08 -37.86 -4.86
C PRO A 36 -1.64 -36.53 -5.47
N ALA A 37 -2.35 -36.08 -6.51
CA ALA A 37 -2.03 -34.85 -7.24
C ALA A 37 -1.87 -33.63 -6.33
N TRP A 38 -2.75 -33.47 -5.33
CA TRP A 38 -2.66 -32.35 -4.36
C TRP A 38 -1.35 -32.40 -3.56
N ALA A 39 -0.86 -33.59 -3.19
CA ALA A 39 0.35 -33.73 -2.39
C ALA A 39 1.61 -33.39 -3.20
N VAL A 40 1.62 -33.76 -4.49
CA VAL A 40 2.68 -33.40 -5.43
C VAL A 40 2.69 -31.89 -5.67
N ALA A 41 1.52 -31.29 -5.91
CA ALA A 41 1.38 -29.85 -6.11
C ALA A 41 1.81 -29.06 -4.87
N ALA A 42 1.33 -29.44 -3.69
CA ALA A 42 1.73 -28.84 -2.42
C ALA A 42 3.24 -28.91 -2.22
N ARG A 43 3.88 -30.05 -2.50
CA ARG A 43 5.33 -30.20 -2.36
C ARG A 43 6.10 -29.27 -3.30
N SER A 44 5.71 -29.25 -4.58
CA SER A 44 6.33 -28.36 -5.58
C SER A 44 6.23 -26.89 -5.16
N LEU A 45 5.09 -26.47 -4.62
CA LEU A 45 4.88 -25.10 -4.13
C LEU A 45 5.70 -24.80 -2.86
N LEU A 46 5.86 -25.74 -1.94
CA LEU A 46 6.75 -25.56 -0.77
C LEU A 46 8.22 -25.41 -1.19
N ASP A 47 8.67 -26.21 -2.15
CA ASP A 47 10.02 -26.10 -2.69
C ASP A 47 10.21 -24.77 -3.47
N ALA A 48 9.20 -24.33 -4.22
CA ALA A 48 9.20 -23.01 -4.87
C ALA A 48 9.21 -21.86 -3.84
N ALA A 49 8.46 -21.99 -2.74
CA ALA A 49 8.45 -21.01 -1.66
C ALA A 49 9.84 -20.89 -1.02
N ARG A 50 10.50 -22.02 -0.73
CA ARG A 50 11.88 -22.05 -0.23
C ARG A 50 12.85 -21.39 -1.20
N ALA A 51 12.78 -21.73 -2.49
CA ALA A 51 13.66 -21.16 -3.51
C ALA A 51 13.46 -19.65 -3.67
N ALA A 52 12.22 -19.17 -3.60
CA ALA A 52 11.90 -17.75 -3.66
C ALA A 52 12.45 -16.99 -2.43
N ALA A 53 12.34 -17.56 -1.22
CA ALA A 53 12.83 -16.95 0.00
C ALA A 53 14.35 -16.73 0.03
N GLY A 54 15.12 -17.47 -0.78
CA GLY A 54 16.56 -17.28 -0.93
C GLY A 54 16.96 -16.07 -1.79
N LYS A 55 16.02 -15.42 -2.49
CA LYS A 55 16.30 -14.27 -3.36
C LYS A 55 16.14 -12.95 -2.59
N LYS A 56 16.95 -11.94 -2.94
CA LYS A 56 17.00 -10.63 -2.25
C LYS A 56 15.62 -9.95 -2.08
N ASP A 57 14.73 -10.09 -3.05
CA ASP A 57 13.38 -9.53 -3.03
C ASP A 57 12.29 -10.61 -3.21
N GLY A 58 12.65 -11.88 -2.98
CA GLY A 58 11.77 -13.03 -3.27
C GLY A 58 10.84 -13.42 -2.13
N LEU A 59 10.90 -12.75 -0.98
CA LEU A 59 10.11 -13.10 0.21
C LEU A 59 8.60 -12.99 -0.04
N GLN A 60 8.14 -12.00 -0.80
CA GLN A 60 6.73 -11.87 -1.16
C GLN A 60 6.26 -13.04 -2.04
N GLN A 61 7.05 -13.39 -3.04
CA GLN A 61 6.77 -14.55 -3.89
C GLN A 61 6.78 -15.85 -3.08
N ALA A 62 7.67 -15.95 -2.08
CA ALA A 62 7.71 -17.07 -1.15
C ALA A 62 6.41 -17.20 -0.34
N TRP A 63 5.90 -16.11 0.22
CA TRP A 63 4.60 -16.08 0.90
C TRP A 63 3.44 -16.45 -0.02
N MET A 64 3.47 -16.01 -1.28
CA MET A 64 2.46 -16.40 -2.27
C MET A 64 2.47 -17.91 -2.46
N HIS A 65 3.61 -18.50 -2.81
CA HIS A 65 3.74 -19.96 -3.00
C HIS A 65 3.35 -20.75 -1.75
N LEU A 66 3.74 -20.28 -0.55
CA LEU A 66 3.34 -20.91 0.71
C LEU A 66 1.82 -20.87 0.91
N GLY A 67 1.19 -19.73 0.61
CA GLY A 67 -0.27 -19.59 0.65
C GLY A 67 -0.98 -20.50 -0.35
N GLU A 68 -0.38 -20.78 -1.51
CA GLU A 68 -0.91 -21.76 -2.48
C GLU A 68 -0.72 -23.20 -1.99
N ALA A 69 0.47 -23.54 -1.49
CA ALA A 69 0.75 -24.86 -0.94
C ALA A 69 -0.25 -25.23 0.16
N ARG A 70 -0.56 -24.29 1.07
CA ARG A 70 -1.56 -24.48 2.13
C ARG A 70 -2.97 -24.75 1.61
N ARG A 71 -3.35 -24.20 0.45
CA ARG A 71 -4.64 -24.51 -0.19
C ARG A 71 -4.65 -25.93 -0.76
N GLU A 72 -3.54 -26.36 -1.36
CA GLU A 72 -3.39 -27.73 -1.85
C GLU A 72 -3.44 -28.76 -0.70
N LEU A 73 -2.83 -28.44 0.43
CA LEU A 73 -2.87 -29.30 1.64
C LEU A 73 -4.29 -29.56 2.16
N LEU A 74 -5.25 -28.66 1.89
CA LEU A 74 -6.65 -28.91 2.23
C LEU A 74 -7.22 -30.13 1.51
N GLY A 75 -6.66 -30.52 0.35
CA GLY A 75 -7.07 -31.74 -0.36
C GLY A 75 -6.77 -33.04 0.38
N GLY A 76 -5.84 -33.02 1.34
CA GLY A 76 -5.48 -34.16 2.18
C GLY A 76 -6.02 -34.10 3.61
N ALA A 77 -6.59 -32.97 4.02
CA ALA A 77 -6.97 -32.75 5.42
C ALA A 77 -8.19 -33.61 5.82
N PRO A 78 -8.22 -34.13 7.06
CA PRO A 78 -9.35 -34.92 7.54
C PRO A 78 -10.63 -34.08 7.63
N PRO A 79 -11.83 -34.70 7.48
CA PRO A 79 -13.12 -34.02 7.50
C PRO A 79 -13.35 -33.07 8.69
N ALA A 80 -12.94 -33.50 9.88
CA ALA A 80 -13.09 -32.73 11.11
C ALA A 80 -12.26 -31.44 11.07
N GLU A 81 -11.02 -31.55 10.56
CA GLU A 81 -10.10 -30.44 10.43
C GLU A 81 -10.56 -29.45 9.36
N LEU A 82 -11.11 -29.93 8.24
CA LEU A 82 -11.71 -29.06 7.21
C LEU A 82 -12.87 -28.23 7.76
N THR A 83 -13.76 -28.87 8.52
CA THR A 83 -14.90 -28.17 9.13
C THR A 83 -14.44 -27.12 10.14
N GLN A 84 -13.47 -27.46 10.99
CA GLN A 84 -12.88 -26.52 11.93
C GLN A 84 -12.23 -25.33 11.22
N ARG A 85 -11.38 -25.59 10.20
CA ARG A 85 -10.73 -24.52 9.41
C ARG A 85 -11.73 -23.63 8.70
N ALA A 86 -12.86 -24.17 8.24
CA ALA A 86 -13.91 -23.37 7.60
C ALA A 86 -14.58 -22.41 8.59
N ILE A 87 -14.83 -22.85 9.83
CA ILE A 87 -15.37 -22.00 10.90
C ILE A 87 -14.38 -20.90 11.29
N GLU A 88 -13.10 -21.28 11.48
CA GLU A 88 -12.03 -20.33 11.80
C GLU A 88 -11.85 -19.30 10.68
N LEU A 89 -11.77 -19.73 9.43
CA LEU A 89 -11.61 -18.84 8.28
C LEU A 89 -12.82 -17.90 8.13
N ARG A 90 -14.04 -18.38 8.36
CA ARG A 90 -15.23 -17.53 8.33
C ARG A 90 -15.15 -16.44 9.40
N THR A 91 -14.83 -16.82 10.63
CA THR A 91 -14.68 -15.88 11.76
C THR A 91 -13.59 -14.84 11.46
N GLU A 92 -12.45 -15.29 10.95
CA GLU A 92 -11.34 -14.42 10.56
C GLU A 92 -11.75 -13.47 9.43
N SER A 93 -12.47 -13.98 8.43
CA SER A 93 -12.93 -13.19 7.28
C SER A 93 -13.91 -12.10 7.69
N ASP A 94 -14.78 -12.37 8.66
CA ASP A 94 -15.72 -11.39 9.20
C ASP A 94 -15.01 -10.25 9.91
N ALA A 95 -13.92 -10.55 10.59
CA ALA A 95 -13.09 -9.57 11.28
C ALA A 95 -12.19 -8.76 10.33
N LYS A 96 -11.59 -9.40 9.32
CA LYS A 96 -10.50 -8.81 8.52
C LYS A 96 -10.88 -8.34 7.12
N LEU A 97 -11.90 -8.93 6.49
CA LEU A 97 -12.33 -8.54 5.14
C LEU A 97 -13.42 -7.49 5.22
N ASP A 98 -13.59 -6.71 4.14
CA ASP A 98 -14.63 -5.70 3.99
C ASP A 98 -15.35 -5.82 2.62
N GLY A 99 -16.55 -5.23 2.54
CA GLY A 99 -17.35 -5.17 1.31
C GLY A 99 -17.63 -6.53 0.67
N TRP A 100 -17.51 -6.60 -0.66
CA TRP A 100 -17.86 -7.78 -1.45
C TRP A 100 -17.02 -9.03 -1.14
N ARG A 101 -15.76 -8.87 -0.65
CA ARG A 101 -14.90 -10.01 -0.33
C ARG A 101 -15.41 -10.77 0.89
N ARG A 102 -15.84 -10.03 1.92
CA ARG A 102 -16.48 -10.61 3.12
C ARG A 102 -17.74 -11.37 2.71
N GLU A 103 -18.56 -10.75 1.87
CA GLU A 103 -19.81 -11.36 1.40
C GLU A 103 -19.56 -12.62 0.54
N ALA A 104 -18.55 -12.59 -0.33
CA ALA A 104 -18.17 -13.75 -1.12
C ALA A 104 -17.73 -14.94 -0.24
N VAL A 105 -16.93 -14.69 0.80
CA VAL A 105 -16.52 -15.73 1.75
C VAL A 105 -17.72 -16.26 2.55
N ARG A 106 -18.63 -15.37 3.02
CA ARG A 106 -19.87 -15.78 3.70
C ARG A 106 -20.75 -16.66 2.83
N LYS A 107 -20.89 -16.31 1.55
CA LYS A 107 -21.67 -17.09 0.59
C LYS A 107 -21.06 -18.47 0.33
N LEU A 108 -19.74 -18.54 0.18
CA LEU A 108 -19.00 -19.80 0.01
C LEU A 108 -19.10 -20.68 1.27
N LEU A 109 -18.94 -20.10 2.45
CA LEU A 109 -18.94 -20.78 3.75
C LEU A 109 -20.25 -20.52 4.53
N ASN A 110 -21.38 -20.68 3.85
CA ASN A 110 -22.68 -20.39 4.44
C ASN A 110 -23.02 -21.34 5.62
N ASP A 111 -23.94 -20.90 6.48
CA ASP A 111 -24.31 -21.64 7.69
C ASP A 111 -24.83 -23.05 7.42
N ASP A 112 -25.56 -23.23 6.32
CA ASP A 112 -26.14 -24.53 5.97
C ASP A 112 -25.07 -25.54 5.59
N LEU A 113 -24.06 -25.13 4.80
CA LEU A 113 -22.91 -25.97 4.48
C LEU A 113 -22.14 -26.38 5.74
N LEU A 114 -21.88 -25.43 6.65
CA LEU A 114 -21.16 -25.71 7.89
C LEU A 114 -21.96 -26.62 8.83
N LYS A 115 -23.27 -26.41 8.94
CA LYS A 115 -24.17 -27.26 9.74
C LYS A 115 -24.24 -28.68 9.19
N ARG A 116 -24.34 -28.85 7.86
CA ARG A 116 -24.32 -30.17 7.20
C ARG A 116 -23.01 -30.90 7.48
N ALA A 117 -21.87 -30.22 7.28
CA ALA A 117 -20.56 -30.80 7.56
C ALA A 117 -20.40 -31.20 9.04
N ALA A 118 -20.89 -30.36 9.97
CA ALA A 118 -20.87 -30.66 11.39
C ALA A 118 -21.81 -31.84 11.78
N ALA A 119 -22.95 -31.99 11.13
CA ALA A 119 -23.87 -33.09 11.36
C ALA A 119 -23.27 -34.42 10.88
N GLU A 120 -22.67 -34.45 9.69
CA GLU A 120 -21.99 -35.64 9.15
C GLU A 120 -20.87 -36.14 10.08
N LEU A 121 -20.13 -35.21 10.71
CA LEU A 121 -19.12 -35.55 11.71
C LEU A 121 -19.71 -36.18 12.98
N ARG A 122 -20.87 -35.71 13.44
CA ARG A 122 -21.54 -36.23 14.65
C ARG A 122 -22.11 -37.62 14.46
N GLU A 123 -22.62 -37.91 13.26
CA GLU A 123 -23.22 -39.21 12.95
C GLU A 123 -22.19 -40.35 12.81
N GLY A 124 -20.89 -40.08 13.01
CA GLY A 124 -19.89 -41.12 13.08
C GLY A 124 -19.62 -41.80 11.73
N HIS A 125 -19.97 -41.16 10.61
CA HIS A 125 -19.62 -41.59 9.26
C HIS A 125 -18.11 -41.40 8.98
N ALA A 126 -17.25 -41.91 9.88
CA ALA A 126 -15.80 -41.68 9.93
C ALA A 126 -15.03 -42.14 8.69
N GLY A 127 -15.68 -42.79 7.73
CA GLY A 127 -15.10 -43.18 6.44
C GLY A 127 -15.72 -42.51 5.21
N ARG A 128 -16.78 -41.69 5.37
CA ARG A 128 -17.36 -40.98 4.23
C ARG A 128 -16.59 -39.67 4.04
N PRO A 129 -16.12 -39.35 2.82
CA PRO A 129 -15.49 -38.06 2.58
C PRO A 129 -16.47 -36.96 2.99
N PRO A 130 -15.96 -35.84 3.53
CA PRO A 130 -16.81 -34.71 3.89
C PRO A 130 -17.56 -34.25 2.65
N VAL A 131 -18.69 -33.55 2.82
CA VAL A 131 -19.37 -32.85 1.71
C VAL A 131 -18.33 -32.30 0.73
N PRO A 132 -18.19 -32.87 -0.50
CA PRO A 132 -17.11 -32.50 -1.41
C PRO A 132 -17.08 -30.99 -1.70
N GLU A 133 -18.27 -30.37 -1.63
CA GLU A 133 -18.49 -28.93 -1.71
C GLU A 133 -17.70 -28.13 -0.67
N LEU A 134 -17.50 -28.64 0.55
CA LEU A 134 -16.79 -27.94 1.63
C LEU A 134 -15.32 -27.74 1.28
N GLY A 135 -14.66 -28.76 0.73
CA GLY A 135 -13.25 -28.66 0.32
C GLY A 135 -13.05 -27.58 -0.73
N THR A 136 -13.87 -27.58 -1.78
CA THR A 136 -13.83 -26.57 -2.85
C THR A 136 -14.20 -25.17 -2.33
N ALA A 137 -15.22 -25.06 -1.48
CA ALA A 137 -15.63 -23.80 -0.88
C ALA A 137 -14.52 -23.21 0.00
N LEU A 138 -13.86 -24.04 0.81
CA LEU A 138 -12.76 -23.62 1.67
C LEU A 138 -11.53 -23.20 0.87
N GLN A 139 -11.19 -23.91 -0.20
CA GLN A 139 -10.09 -23.52 -1.10
C GLN A 139 -10.34 -22.16 -1.74
N ASN A 140 -11.56 -21.93 -2.25
CA ASN A 140 -11.96 -20.65 -2.85
C ASN A 140 -11.98 -19.52 -1.83
N ALA A 141 -12.52 -19.75 -0.62
CA ALA A 141 -12.51 -18.77 0.45
C ALA A 141 -11.08 -18.40 0.88
N THR A 142 -10.21 -19.40 1.01
CA THR A 142 -8.79 -19.21 1.34
C THR A 142 -8.07 -18.42 0.26
N LYS A 143 -8.40 -18.65 -1.02
CA LYS A 143 -7.88 -17.86 -2.14
C LYS A 143 -8.25 -16.37 -2.00
N ILE A 144 -9.52 -16.05 -1.74
CA ILE A 144 -9.98 -14.65 -1.55
C ILE A 144 -9.23 -14.00 -0.36
N MET A 145 -9.06 -14.74 0.73
CA MET A 145 -8.32 -14.26 1.90
C MET A 145 -6.85 -13.99 1.58
N ASN A 146 -6.19 -14.89 0.87
CA ASN A 146 -4.79 -14.72 0.46
C ASN A 146 -4.61 -13.56 -0.54
N GLU A 147 -5.53 -13.40 -1.50
CA GLU A 147 -5.52 -12.26 -2.44
C GLU A 147 -5.57 -10.92 -1.71
N ARG A 148 -6.38 -10.81 -0.64
CA ARG A 148 -6.42 -9.60 0.19
C ARG A 148 -5.07 -9.32 0.85
N HIS A 149 -4.45 -10.33 1.48
CA HIS A 149 -3.14 -10.15 2.11
C HIS A 149 -2.10 -9.73 1.08
N ASN A 150 -2.05 -10.38 -0.08
CA ASN A 150 -1.13 -10.05 -1.16
C ASN A 150 -1.31 -8.60 -1.64
N CYS A 151 -2.56 -8.15 -1.82
CA CYS A 151 -2.87 -6.77 -2.19
C CYS A 151 -2.43 -5.75 -1.13
N VAL A 152 -2.61 -6.05 0.17
CA VAL A 152 -2.20 -5.14 1.25
C VAL A 152 -0.69 -5.02 1.30
N HIS A 153 0.04 -6.14 1.24
CA HIS A 153 1.50 -6.11 1.23
C HIS A 153 2.07 -5.37 0.03
N LEU A 154 1.55 -5.66 -1.17
CA LEU A 154 1.96 -4.95 -2.39
C LEU A 154 1.68 -3.45 -2.28
N GLY A 155 0.51 -3.05 -1.75
CA GLY A 155 0.17 -1.64 -1.55
C GLY A 155 1.13 -0.94 -0.59
N VAL A 156 1.54 -1.61 0.50
CA VAL A 156 2.52 -1.06 1.44
C VAL A 156 3.90 -0.90 0.79
N GLN A 157 4.34 -1.86 -0.01
CA GLN A 157 5.62 -1.78 -0.74
C GLN A 157 5.62 -0.68 -1.81
N LEU A 158 4.54 -0.56 -2.57
CA LEU A 158 4.39 0.52 -3.54
C LEU A 158 4.39 1.89 -2.84
N ALA A 159 3.69 2.01 -1.71
CA ALA A 159 3.69 3.23 -0.91
C ALA A 159 5.07 3.55 -0.33
N SER A 160 5.82 2.56 0.18
CA SER A 160 7.17 2.81 0.69
C SER A 160 8.13 3.21 -0.43
N ALA A 161 8.06 2.58 -1.60
CA ALA A 161 8.84 2.96 -2.77
C ALA A 161 8.54 4.40 -3.22
N GLN A 162 7.25 4.77 -3.29
CA GLN A 162 6.83 6.15 -3.59
C GLN A 162 7.35 7.14 -2.55
N LEU A 163 7.28 6.81 -1.26
CA LEU A 163 7.79 7.65 -0.19
C LEU A 163 9.30 7.89 -0.35
N THR A 164 10.06 6.83 -0.64
CA THR A 164 11.51 6.93 -0.86
C THR A 164 11.84 7.87 -2.02
N VAL A 165 11.11 7.80 -3.13
CA VAL A 165 11.29 8.72 -4.26
C VAL A 165 10.97 10.16 -3.85
N ILE A 166 9.84 10.39 -3.17
CA ILE A 166 9.46 11.75 -2.72
C ILE A 166 10.51 12.33 -1.78
N VAL A 167 11.01 11.54 -0.83
CA VAL A 167 12.06 11.96 0.12
C VAL A 167 13.37 12.27 -0.62
N ALA A 168 13.74 11.46 -1.62
CA ALA A 168 14.93 11.72 -2.44
C ALA A 168 14.80 13.02 -3.25
N VAL A 169 13.65 13.26 -3.88
CA VAL A 169 13.36 14.52 -4.61
C VAL A 169 13.39 15.72 -3.66
N LEU A 170 12.77 15.59 -2.48
CA LEU A 170 12.78 16.62 -1.45
C LEU A 170 14.22 16.95 -1.00
N ALA A 171 15.04 15.93 -0.72
CA ALA A 171 16.44 16.12 -0.35
C ALA A 171 17.23 16.81 -1.47
N ALA A 172 17.03 16.42 -2.72
CA ALA A 172 17.67 17.06 -3.88
C ALA A 172 17.27 18.54 -4.01
N GLN A 173 16.00 18.88 -3.80
CA GLN A 173 15.53 20.28 -3.81
C GLN A 173 16.11 21.10 -2.66
N VAL A 174 16.22 20.53 -1.46
CA VAL A 174 16.85 21.20 -0.31
C VAL A 174 18.33 21.48 -0.60
N VAL A 175 19.07 20.50 -1.14
CA VAL A 175 20.48 20.70 -1.54
C VAL A 175 20.59 21.77 -2.62
N ALA A 176 19.74 21.73 -3.65
CA ALA A 176 19.71 22.75 -4.70
C ALA A 176 19.44 24.14 -4.13
N LEU A 177 18.49 24.27 -3.20
CA LEU A 177 18.17 25.53 -2.54
C LEU A 177 19.37 26.07 -1.75
N LEU A 178 20.03 25.22 -0.96
CA LEU A 178 21.23 25.60 -0.20
C LEU A 178 22.37 26.06 -1.12
N LEU A 179 22.58 25.39 -2.26
CA LEU A 179 23.57 25.80 -3.26
C LEU A 179 23.25 27.17 -3.88
N VAL A 180 21.97 27.43 -4.18
CA VAL A 180 21.51 28.72 -4.71
C VAL A 180 21.73 29.83 -3.68
N LEU A 181 21.33 29.61 -2.42
CA LEU A 181 21.53 30.59 -1.35
C LEU A 181 23.02 30.86 -1.11
N TRP A 182 23.85 29.82 -1.07
CA TRP A 182 25.30 29.95 -0.93
C TRP A 182 25.93 30.77 -2.07
N ARG A 183 25.48 30.57 -3.32
CA ARG A 183 25.93 31.36 -4.47
C ARG A 183 25.48 32.81 -4.40
N LEU A 184 24.25 33.08 -3.96
CA LEU A 184 23.72 34.43 -3.83
C LEU A 184 24.50 35.25 -2.80
N ASP A 185 24.85 34.64 -1.67
CA ASP A 185 25.60 35.32 -0.61
C ASP A 185 27.07 35.52 -1.00
N GLY A 186 27.68 34.56 -1.70
CA GLY A 186 29.10 34.61 -2.08
C GLY A 186 29.43 35.60 -3.21
N CYS A 187 28.49 35.89 -4.12
CA CYS A 187 28.75 36.76 -5.27
C CYS A 187 28.42 38.25 -5.04
N GLY A 188 27.83 38.61 -3.89
CA GLY A 188 27.39 39.99 -3.64
C GLY A 188 26.33 40.49 -4.62
N CYS A 189 25.70 39.59 -5.38
CA CYS A 189 24.65 39.90 -6.35
C CYS A 189 23.31 40.04 -5.62
N THR A 190 23.16 41.12 -4.85
CA THR A 190 21.94 41.43 -4.09
C THR A 190 20.90 42.22 -4.88
N GLY A 191 21.02 42.29 -6.22
CA GLY A 191 20.03 42.96 -7.05
C GLY A 191 18.65 42.31 -6.96
N ASP A 192 17.61 43.12 -6.74
CA ASP A 192 16.22 42.68 -6.66
C ASP A 192 15.74 42.08 -7.99
N GLY A 193 15.21 40.85 -7.97
CA GLY A 193 14.75 40.16 -9.19
C GLY A 193 15.84 39.46 -10.01
N THR A 194 16.95 39.10 -9.38
CA THR A 194 17.93 38.21 -10.01
C THR A 194 17.34 36.83 -10.27
N ALA A 195 17.80 36.15 -11.33
CA ALA A 195 17.38 34.79 -11.66
C ALA A 195 17.54 33.80 -10.49
N GLY A 196 18.48 34.07 -9.57
CA GLY A 196 18.67 33.27 -8.36
C GLY A 196 17.53 33.41 -7.35
N GLU A 197 16.91 34.59 -7.22
CA GLU A 197 15.72 34.78 -6.36
C GLU A 197 14.52 33.99 -6.90
N LEU A 198 14.27 34.11 -8.21
CA LEU A 198 13.22 33.33 -8.89
C LEU A 198 13.42 31.82 -8.72
N LEU A 199 14.67 31.35 -8.89
CA LEU A 199 15.01 29.95 -8.68
C LEU A 199 14.82 29.52 -7.22
N ALA A 200 15.18 30.35 -6.25
CA ALA A 200 14.98 30.04 -4.83
C ALA A 200 13.49 29.94 -4.47
N VAL A 201 12.65 30.86 -4.97
CA VAL A 201 11.20 30.82 -4.78
C VAL A 201 10.58 29.59 -5.46
N ALA A 202 11.01 29.27 -6.69
CA ALA A 202 10.61 28.05 -7.40
C ALA A 202 10.94 26.78 -6.59
N LEU A 203 12.18 26.65 -6.12
CA LEU A 203 12.63 25.50 -5.32
C LEU A 203 11.84 25.39 -4.03
N MET A 204 11.56 26.52 -3.37
CA MET A 204 10.76 26.55 -2.14
C MET A 204 9.31 26.11 -2.38
N GLY A 205 8.72 26.47 -3.52
CA GLY A 205 7.44 25.92 -3.97
C GLY A 205 7.47 24.42 -4.25
N GLY A 206 8.52 23.92 -4.89
CA GLY A 206 8.76 22.49 -5.05
C GLY A 206 8.78 21.76 -3.71
N ILE A 207 9.50 22.31 -2.71
CA ILE A 207 9.61 21.74 -1.36
C ILE A 207 8.23 21.70 -0.68
N GLY A 208 7.45 22.79 -0.77
CA GLY A 208 6.08 22.84 -0.24
C GLY A 208 5.18 21.75 -0.84
N ALA A 209 5.28 21.51 -2.14
CA ALA A 209 4.54 20.44 -2.82
C ALA A 209 5.00 19.03 -2.38
N CYS A 210 6.31 18.81 -2.23
CA CYS A 210 6.85 17.55 -1.71
C CYS A 210 6.37 17.26 -0.29
N VAL A 211 6.41 18.26 0.61
CA VAL A 211 5.91 18.11 1.99
C VAL A 211 4.42 17.78 1.99
N SER A 212 3.61 18.48 1.18
CA SER A 212 2.19 18.15 0.99
C SER A 212 1.99 16.71 0.50
N ALA A 213 2.82 16.23 -0.44
CA ALA A 213 2.76 14.86 -0.92
C ALA A 213 3.07 13.82 0.17
N VAL A 214 4.06 14.06 1.02
CA VAL A 214 4.38 13.17 2.17
C VAL A 214 3.19 13.08 3.12
N PHE A 215 2.56 14.20 3.48
CA PHE A 215 1.36 14.21 4.34
C PHE A 215 0.15 13.54 3.71
N GLN A 216 0.09 13.49 2.39
CA GLN A 216 -0.97 12.76 1.69
C GLN A 216 -0.73 11.25 1.74
N LEU A 217 0.53 10.83 1.52
CA LEU A 217 0.89 9.43 1.51
C LEU A 217 0.66 8.76 2.87
N SER A 218 0.90 9.48 3.97
CA SER A 218 0.64 8.99 5.33
C SER A 218 -0.85 8.75 5.64
N ARG A 219 -1.78 9.29 4.83
CA ARG A 219 -3.23 9.11 5.00
C ARG A 219 -3.84 8.04 4.09
N LEU A 220 -3.08 7.42 3.19
CA LEU A 220 -3.59 6.51 2.15
C LEU A 220 -3.97 5.10 2.63
N GLY A 221 -4.15 4.87 3.94
CA GLY A 221 -4.37 3.54 4.50
C GLY A 221 -5.59 2.74 4.01
N ARG A 222 -6.40 3.25 3.06
CA ARG A 222 -7.63 2.60 2.55
C ARG A 222 -7.93 2.75 1.06
N THR A 223 -7.06 3.36 0.25
CA THR A 223 -7.36 3.52 -1.19
C THR A 223 -7.23 2.22 -1.97
N LYS A 224 -7.98 2.09 -3.08
CA LYS A 224 -7.95 0.90 -3.93
C LYS A 224 -6.62 0.85 -4.68
N LEU A 225 -6.07 -0.35 -4.89
CA LEU A 225 -4.80 -0.58 -5.59
C LEU A 225 -4.70 0.11 -6.98
N PRO A 226 -5.75 0.13 -7.83
CA PRO A 226 -5.67 0.80 -9.13
C PRO A 226 -5.44 2.32 -9.01
N ASP A 227 -6.02 2.95 -7.99
CA ASP A 227 -5.84 4.38 -7.74
C ASP A 227 -4.38 4.70 -7.39
N GLN A 228 -3.66 3.76 -6.76
CA GLN A 228 -2.25 3.92 -6.40
C GLN A 228 -1.33 3.97 -7.62
N LEU A 229 -1.66 3.27 -8.71
CA LEU A 229 -0.88 3.31 -9.96
C LEU A 229 -1.03 4.66 -10.66
N LEU A 230 -2.26 5.19 -10.76
CA LEU A 230 -2.49 6.53 -11.29
C LEU A 230 -1.77 7.59 -10.45
N GLN A 231 -1.75 7.40 -9.13
CA GLN A 231 -1.09 8.30 -8.21
C GLN A 231 0.43 8.39 -8.40
N TYR A 232 1.07 7.37 -9.00
CA TYR A 232 2.50 7.42 -9.32
C TYR A 232 2.82 8.55 -10.31
N SER A 233 2.04 8.66 -11.40
CA SER A 233 2.24 9.72 -12.39
C SER A 233 2.02 11.12 -11.80
N VAL A 234 1.00 11.26 -10.95
CA VAL A 234 0.68 12.52 -10.26
C VAL A 234 1.79 12.92 -9.29
N THR A 235 2.50 11.95 -8.69
CA THR A 235 3.59 12.22 -7.74
C THR A 235 4.76 12.97 -8.39
N PHE A 236 5.08 12.69 -9.66
CA PHE A 236 6.13 13.42 -10.39
C PHE A 236 5.66 14.79 -10.89
N ALA A 237 4.38 14.94 -11.21
CA ALA A 237 3.83 16.21 -11.64
C ALA A 237 3.79 17.23 -10.49
N ARG A 238 3.57 16.78 -9.25
CA ARG A 238 3.38 17.66 -8.08
C ARG A 238 4.50 18.67 -7.80
N PRO A 239 5.77 18.27 -7.73
CA PRO A 239 6.86 19.24 -7.55
C PRO A 239 6.89 20.30 -8.65
N LEU A 240 6.61 19.92 -9.90
CA LEU A 240 6.58 20.85 -11.03
C LEU A 240 5.41 21.83 -10.93
N VAL A 241 4.23 21.35 -10.53
CA VAL A 241 3.06 22.20 -10.27
C VAL A 241 3.34 23.16 -9.11
N GLY A 242 4.01 22.69 -8.04
CA GLY A 242 4.42 23.54 -6.93
C GLY A 242 5.39 24.65 -7.34
N VAL A 243 6.38 24.32 -8.17
CA VAL A 243 7.31 25.28 -8.78
C VAL A 243 6.55 26.33 -9.62
N ALA A 244 5.69 25.87 -10.53
CA ALA A 244 4.91 26.76 -11.38
C ALA A 244 3.98 27.68 -10.57
N SER A 245 3.32 27.15 -9.55
CA SER A 245 2.43 27.92 -8.67
C SER A 245 3.18 28.96 -7.86
N ALA A 246 4.36 28.63 -7.34
CA ALA A 246 5.20 29.58 -6.62
C ALA A 246 5.69 30.72 -7.52
N LEU A 247 6.14 30.41 -8.74
CA LEU A 247 6.57 31.41 -9.72
C LEU A 247 5.41 32.32 -10.13
N PHE A 248 4.23 31.75 -10.40
CA PHE A 248 3.03 32.50 -10.72
C PHE A 248 2.66 33.46 -9.60
N LEU A 249 2.61 32.98 -8.34
CA LEU A 249 2.25 33.80 -7.20
C LEU A 249 3.29 34.91 -6.94
N TYR A 250 4.58 34.61 -7.12
CA TYR A 250 5.65 35.62 -7.05
C TYR A 250 5.48 36.71 -8.09
N TRP A 251 5.23 36.36 -9.36
CA TRP A 251 4.97 37.32 -10.43
C TRP A 251 3.74 38.18 -10.14
N PHE A 252 2.68 37.55 -9.64
CA PHE A 252 1.43 38.24 -9.33
C PHE A 252 1.60 39.26 -8.20
N VAL A 253 2.32 38.90 -7.13
CA VAL A 253 2.66 39.85 -6.05
C VAL A 253 3.57 40.96 -6.56
N ARG A 254 4.58 40.64 -7.38
CA ARG A 254 5.49 41.65 -7.96
C ARG A 254 4.80 42.60 -8.93
N SER A 255 3.74 42.16 -9.61
CA SER A 255 2.96 43.00 -10.54
C SER A 255 2.11 44.07 -9.85
N GLY A 256 2.00 44.04 -8.51
CA GLY A 256 1.22 45.01 -7.74
C GLY A 256 -0.30 44.78 -7.80
N VAL A 257 -0.76 43.66 -8.37
CA VAL A 257 -2.20 43.33 -8.45
C VAL A 257 -2.81 43.13 -7.06
N PHE A 258 -2.02 42.66 -6.08
CA PHE A 258 -2.45 42.58 -4.69
C PHE A 258 -1.95 43.81 -3.91
N SER A 259 -2.84 44.77 -3.67
CA SER A 259 -2.55 45.94 -2.81
C SER A 259 -2.34 45.60 -1.33
N LEU A 260 -2.48 44.32 -0.95
CA LEU A 260 -2.35 43.82 0.42
C LEU A 260 -0.88 43.69 0.87
N VAL A 261 0.07 43.65 -0.08
CA VAL A 261 1.50 43.53 0.21
C VAL A 261 2.22 44.64 -0.55
N ASP A 262 2.77 45.61 0.18
CA ASP A 262 3.64 46.62 -0.42
C ASP A 262 4.81 45.91 -1.10
N ALA A 263 4.93 46.03 -2.43
CA ALA A 263 6.00 45.39 -3.20
C ALA A 263 7.40 45.78 -2.69
N GLU A 264 7.54 46.99 -2.15
CA GLU A 264 8.77 47.50 -1.54
C GLU A 264 9.14 46.82 -0.21
N LYS A 265 8.18 46.17 0.46
CA LYS A 265 8.40 45.42 1.70
C LYS A 265 8.50 43.91 1.47
N LEU A 266 8.54 43.46 0.21
CA LEU A 266 8.67 42.05 -0.12
C LEU A 266 10.08 41.55 0.24
N THR A 267 10.29 41.24 1.52
CA THR A 267 11.54 40.64 1.97
C THR A 267 11.75 39.29 1.30
N ARG A 268 13.01 38.92 1.05
CA ARG A 268 13.38 37.60 0.51
C ARG A 268 12.74 36.46 1.31
N ALA A 269 12.67 36.59 2.63
CA ALA A 269 12.02 35.63 3.51
C ALA A 269 10.52 35.48 3.22
N LEU A 270 9.81 36.59 2.97
CA LEU A 270 8.40 36.58 2.60
C LEU A 270 8.18 35.95 1.22
N ALA A 271 9.04 36.25 0.24
CA ALA A 271 8.97 35.63 -1.09
C ALA A 271 9.16 34.10 -1.03
N LEU A 272 10.11 33.63 -0.22
CA LEU A 272 10.32 32.19 0.01
C LEU A 272 9.13 31.54 0.74
N ALA A 273 8.62 32.18 1.80
CA ALA A 273 7.45 31.69 2.53
C ALA A 273 6.21 31.62 1.64
N LEU A 274 6.03 32.61 0.77
CA LEU A 274 4.95 32.65 -0.21
C LEU A 274 5.10 31.53 -1.24
N GLY A 275 6.32 31.29 -1.75
CA GLY A 275 6.62 30.17 -2.63
C GLY A 275 6.28 28.82 -1.99
N PHE A 276 6.72 28.61 -0.74
CA PHE A 276 6.37 27.41 0.03
C PHE A 276 4.86 27.24 0.17
N ALA A 277 4.16 28.30 0.60
CA ALA A 277 2.72 28.29 0.79
C ALA A 277 1.99 27.97 -0.51
N ALA A 278 2.42 28.56 -1.64
CA ALA A 278 1.86 28.28 -2.96
C ALA A 278 1.98 26.80 -3.31
N GLY A 279 3.17 26.21 -3.18
CA GLY A 279 3.40 24.80 -3.45
C GLY A 279 2.66 23.85 -2.51
N PHE A 280 2.49 24.24 -1.24
CA PHE A 280 1.72 23.47 -0.27
C PHE A 280 0.20 23.53 -0.52
N SER A 281 -0.29 24.66 -1.07
CA SER A 281 -1.72 24.99 -1.15
C SER A 281 -2.55 24.18 -2.14
N GLU A 282 -1.93 23.46 -3.09
CA GLU A 282 -2.64 22.63 -4.10
C GLU A 282 -3.80 21.84 -3.47
N LYS A 283 -3.53 21.18 -2.34
CA LYS A 283 -4.53 20.38 -1.64
C LYS A 283 -5.57 21.22 -0.90
N LEU A 284 -5.17 22.35 -0.31
CA LEU A 284 -6.09 23.24 0.38
C LEU A 284 -7.09 23.84 -0.60
N VAL A 285 -6.64 24.22 -1.79
CA VAL A 285 -7.50 24.73 -2.86
C VAL A 285 -8.47 23.65 -3.32
N ILE A 286 -7.99 22.45 -3.65
CA ILE A 286 -8.86 21.33 -4.08
C ILE A 286 -9.87 20.95 -2.99
N GLN A 287 -9.44 20.87 -1.73
CA GLN A 287 -10.33 20.55 -0.61
C GLN A 287 -11.36 21.65 -0.34
N THR A 288 -10.97 22.93 -0.46
CA THR A 288 -11.88 24.06 -0.29
C THR A 288 -12.91 24.09 -1.42
N VAL A 289 -12.49 23.88 -2.68
CA VAL A 289 -13.41 23.80 -3.83
C VAL A 289 -14.37 22.61 -3.68
N ALA A 290 -13.87 21.44 -3.28
CA ALA A 290 -14.72 20.27 -3.04
C ALA A 290 -15.72 20.49 -1.90
N ALA A 291 -15.30 21.15 -0.81
CA ALA A 291 -16.16 21.47 0.33
C ALA A 291 -17.19 22.56 0.02
N VAL A 292 -16.87 23.52 -0.85
CA VAL A 292 -17.85 24.49 -1.36
C VAL A 292 -18.85 23.79 -2.25
N ARG A 293 -18.40 22.95 -3.20
CA ARG A 293 -19.27 22.20 -4.10
C ARG A 293 -20.23 21.26 -3.36
N SER A 294 -19.80 20.62 -2.27
CA SER A 294 -20.69 19.77 -1.45
C SER A 294 -21.73 20.55 -0.64
N LYS A 295 -21.48 21.83 -0.32
CA LYS A 295 -22.46 22.71 0.34
C LYS A 295 -23.50 23.27 -0.62
N THR A 296 -23.18 23.41 -1.91
CA THR A 296 -24.12 23.98 -2.90
C THR A 296 -25.21 23.00 -3.35
N GLY A 297 -25.19 21.73 -2.90
CA GLY A 297 -26.35 20.84 -3.04
C GLY A 297 -26.76 20.53 -4.48
N GLU A 298 -25.85 20.61 -5.46
CA GLU A 298 -26.11 20.02 -6.77
C GLU A 298 -26.00 18.50 -6.63
N GLU A 299 -27.12 17.85 -6.31
CA GLU A 299 -27.29 16.43 -6.58
C GLU A 299 -27.05 16.21 -8.08
N PRO A 300 -26.10 15.34 -8.46
CA PRO A 300 -25.94 14.98 -9.86
C PRO A 300 -27.24 14.31 -10.30
N LYS A 301 -27.99 14.97 -11.19
CA LYS A 301 -29.02 14.32 -12.00
C LYS A 301 -28.33 13.19 -12.78
N SER A 302 -28.52 11.96 -12.30
CA SER A 302 -28.13 10.72 -12.97
C SER A 302 -28.87 10.53 -14.27
#